data_AF-A0A7R9GKU9-F1
#
_entry.id   AF-A0A7R9GKU9-F1
#
_cell.length_a   1.000
_cell.length_b   1.000
_cell.length_c   1.000
_cell.angle_alpha   90.00
_cell.angle_beta   90.00
_cell.angle_gamma   90.00
#
_symmetry.space_group_name_H-M   'P 1'
#
loop_
_entity.id
_entity.type
_entity.pdbx_description
1 polymer ?
#
loop_
_entity_poly.entity_id
_entity_poly.type
_entity_poly.pdbx_seq_one_letter_code
_entity_poly.pdbx_strand_id
1 'polypeptide(L)'
;MYLNEATLLNNVRLRYLKDKIYTYVGNILVAVNPYNDIQDLYSTQSISRYRGKSLGLLPPHVFAIADKAFRDMKVLSQSQSMIVSGESGAGKTESTK
;
A
#
# COMPACT_ATOMS: atom_id res chain seq x y z
N MET A 1 -4.08 -17.82 16.25
CA MET A 1 -3.87 -17.00 15.04
C MET A 1 -2.71 -17.64 14.29
N TYR A 2 -2.97 -18.27 13.14
CA TYR A 2 -1.92 -18.92 12.35
C TYR A 2 -1.39 -17.90 11.34
N LEU A 3 -0.10 -17.56 11.43
CA LEU A 3 0.58 -16.71 10.46
C LEU A 3 1.48 -17.61 9.60
N ASN A 4 1.03 -17.87 8.38
CA ASN A 4 1.78 -18.62 7.38
C ASN A 4 1.38 -18.16 5.96
N GLU A 5 2.12 -18.60 4.96
CA GLU A 5 1.91 -18.21 3.56
C GLU A 5 0.50 -18.53 3.06
N ALA A 6 -0.05 -19.69 3.40
CA ALA A 6 -1.41 -20.08 3.00
C ALA A 6 -2.48 -19.13 3.57
N THR A 7 -2.35 -18.74 4.84
CA THR A 7 -3.26 -17.77 5.47
C THR A 7 -3.12 -16.37 4.89
N LEU A 8 -1.90 -15.95 4.55
CA LEU A 8 -1.65 -14.68 3.88
C LEU A 8 -2.29 -14.66 2.49
N LEU A 9 -2.08 -15.70 1.70
CA LEU A 9 -2.67 -15.87 0.37
C LEU A 9 -4.20 -15.81 0.43
N ASN A 10 -4.81 -16.54 1.37
CA ASN A 10 -6.25 -16.52 1.56
C ASN A 10 -6.77 -15.13 1.94
N ASN A 11 -6.06 -14.41 2.82
CA ASN A 11 -6.42 -13.05 3.20
C ASN A 11 -6.34 -12.09 2.01
N VAL A 12 -5.26 -12.13 1.24
CA VAL A 12 -5.10 -11.31 0.04
C VAL A 12 -6.21 -11.60 -0.97
N ARG A 13 -6.53 -12.88 -1.21
CA ARG A 13 -7.64 -13.30 -2.08
C ARG A 13 -8.98 -12.73 -1.61
N LEU A 14 -9.33 -12.89 -0.33
CA LEU A 14 -10.60 -12.42 0.22
C LEU A 14 -10.73 -10.89 0.20
N ARG A 15 -9.61 -10.18 0.31
CA ARG A 15 -9.56 -8.72 0.20
C ARG A 15 -9.72 -8.26 -1.25
N TYR A 16 -9.05 -8.93 -2.18
CA TYR A 16 -9.17 -8.66 -3.61
C TYR A 16 -10.62 -8.77 -4.10
N LEU A 17 -11.36 -9.79 -3.66
CA LEU A 17 -12.79 -9.98 -3.96
C LEU A 17 -13.70 -8.85 -3.41
N LYS A 18 -13.16 -7.92 -2.63
CA LYS A 18 -13.86 -6.77 -2.05
C LYS A 18 -13.22 -5.45 -2.49
N ASP A 19 -12.51 -5.45 -3.61
CA ASP A 19 -11.78 -4.31 -4.18
C ASP A 19 -10.74 -3.69 -3.21
N LYS A 20 -10.23 -4.49 -2.28
CA LYS A 20 -9.19 -4.07 -1.33
C LYS A 20 -7.83 -4.61 -1.78
N ILE A 21 -7.20 -3.90 -2.71
CA ILE A 21 -5.97 -4.34 -3.38
C ILE A 21 -4.69 -4.21 -2.55
N TYR A 22 -4.72 -3.41 -1.48
CA TYR A 22 -3.57 -3.15 -0.62
C TYR A 22 -3.68 -3.92 0.70
N THR A 23 -2.58 -4.52 1.16
CA THR A 23 -2.52 -5.25 2.44
C THR A 23 -1.19 -4.98 3.15
N TYR A 24 -1.24 -4.61 4.43
CA TYR A 24 -0.02 -4.49 5.24
C TYR A 24 0.47 -5.86 5.71
N VAL A 25 1.77 -6.08 5.60
CA VAL A 25 2.49 -7.23 6.17
C VAL A 25 3.72 -6.69 6.88
N GLY A 26 3.55 -6.35 8.16
CA GLY A 26 4.57 -5.62 8.92
C GLY A 26 4.88 -4.29 8.26
N ASN A 27 6.14 -4.14 7.81
CA ASN A 27 6.65 -2.91 7.19
C ASN A 27 6.47 -2.91 5.66
N ILE A 28 5.93 -3.99 5.10
CA ILE A 28 5.76 -4.21 3.66
C ILE A 28 4.31 -3.92 3.28
N LEU A 29 4.12 -3.29 2.11
CA LEU A 29 2.81 -3.15 1.47
C LEU A 29 2.71 -4.16 0.33
N VAL A 30 1.78 -5.10 0.45
CA VAL A 30 1.42 -5.99 -0.66
C VAL A 30 0.33 -5.31 -1.48
N ALA A 31 0.59 -5.13 -2.77
CA ALA A 31 -0.35 -4.59 -3.74
C ALA A 31 -0.69 -5.65 -4.79
N VAL A 32 -1.97 -5.83 -5.08
CA VAL A 32 -2.46 -6.74 -6.13
C VAL A 32 -3.09 -5.91 -7.24
N ASN A 33 -2.58 -6.02 -8.47
CA ASN A 33 -3.13 -5.29 -9.61
C ASN A 33 -4.58 -5.73 -9.89
N PRO A 34 -5.58 -4.83 -9.82
CA PRO A 34 -6.97 -5.17 -10.10
C PRO A 34 -7.31 -5.25 -11.60
N TYR A 35 -6.42 -4.78 -12.48
CA TYR A 35 -6.64 -4.67 -13.93
C TYR A 35 -7.89 -3.86 -14.32
N ASN A 36 -8.42 -3.07 -13.40
CA ASN A 36 -9.53 -2.14 -13.60
C ASN A 36 -9.34 -0.91 -12.68
N ASP A 37 -10.13 0.12 -12.91
CA ASP A 37 -10.16 1.29 -12.05
C ASP A 37 -11.09 1.08 -10.87
N ILE A 38 -10.57 1.30 -9.66
CA ILE A 38 -11.37 1.31 -8.43
C ILE A 38 -11.75 2.76 -8.13
N GLN A 39 -13.05 3.03 -8.06
CA GLN A 39 -13.59 4.37 -7.86
C GLN A 39 -13.00 5.03 -6.60
N ASP A 40 -12.64 6.31 -6.73
CA ASP A 40 -12.10 7.19 -5.68
C ASP A 40 -10.78 6.75 -5.01
N LEU A 41 -10.19 5.62 -5.41
CA LEU A 41 -8.98 5.07 -4.79
C LEU A 41 -7.80 6.05 -4.85
N TYR A 42 -7.58 6.66 -6.02
CA TYR A 42 -6.50 7.61 -6.27
C TYR A 42 -6.96 9.07 -6.37
N SER A 43 -8.13 9.40 -5.79
CA SER A 43 -8.65 10.77 -5.81
C SER A 43 -7.80 11.74 -4.98
N THR A 44 -7.88 13.04 -5.29
CA THR A 44 -7.25 14.10 -4.47
C THR A 44 -7.75 14.08 -3.02
N GLN A 45 -9.01 13.70 -2.81
CA GLN A 45 -9.58 13.54 -1.47
C GLN A 45 -8.91 12.39 -0.71
N SER A 46 -8.66 11.26 -1.38
CA SER A 46 -7.88 10.15 -0.83
C SER A 46 -6.47 10.59 -0.44
N ILE A 47 -5.75 11.33 -1.29
CA ILE A 47 -4.42 11.88 -0.97
C ILE A 47 -4.47 12.71 0.31
N SER A 48 -5.40 13.67 0.39
CA SER A 48 -5.56 14.56 1.55
C SER A 48 -5.87 13.77 2.83
N ARG A 49 -6.69 12.72 2.73
CA ARG A 49 -7.08 11.87 3.86
C ARG A 49 -5.88 11.16 4.51
N TYR A 50 -4.91 10.71 3.71
CA TYR A 50 -3.74 9.97 4.21
C TYR A 50 -2.62 10.87 4.75
N ARG A 51 -2.59 12.15 4.37
CA ARG A 51 -1.53 13.09 4.79
C ARG A 51 -1.47 13.24 6.31
N GLY A 52 -0.28 13.06 6.88
CA GLY A 52 0.00 13.24 8.31
C GLY A 52 -0.60 12.17 9.22
N LYS A 53 -1.16 11.08 8.68
CA LYS A 53 -1.76 10.01 9.49
C LYS A 53 -0.74 8.92 9.78
N SER A 54 -0.67 8.48 11.04
CA SER A 54 0.16 7.34 11.42
C SER A 54 -0.27 6.06 10.68
N LEU A 55 0.71 5.23 10.33
CA LEU A 55 0.48 3.96 9.65
C LEU A 55 -0.43 3.06 10.51
N GLY A 56 -1.44 2.43 9.91
CA GLY A 56 -2.41 1.59 10.60
C GLY A 56 -3.65 2.29 11.14
N LEU A 57 -3.69 3.64 11.21
CA LEU A 57 -4.92 4.38 11.54
C LEU A 57 -5.95 4.36 10.40
N LEU A 58 -5.45 4.28 9.16
CA LEU A 58 -6.25 4.18 7.95
C LEU A 58 -6.01 2.83 7.27
N PRO A 59 -6.92 2.39 6.39
CA PRO A 59 -6.72 1.18 5.59
C PRO A 59 -5.39 1.20 4.81
N PRO A 60 -4.84 0.03 4.47
CA PRO A 60 -3.63 -0.04 3.66
C PRO A 60 -3.76 0.72 2.34
N HIS A 61 -2.78 1.54 2.02
CA HIS A 61 -2.75 2.34 0.80
C HIS A 61 -1.32 2.78 0.46
N VAL A 62 -1.01 2.96 -0.82
CA VAL A 62 0.31 3.47 -1.26
C VAL A 62 0.61 4.86 -0.70
N PHE A 63 -0.40 5.73 -0.63
CA PHE A 63 -0.27 7.07 -0.03
C PHE A 63 0.14 7.05 1.45
N ALA A 64 -0.23 6.02 2.21
CA ALA A 64 0.20 5.89 3.59
C ALA A 64 1.71 5.59 3.71
N ILE A 65 2.26 4.82 2.76
CA ILE A 65 3.70 4.52 2.69
C ILE A 65 4.46 5.76 2.25
N ALA A 66 3.97 6.47 1.24
CA ALA A 66 4.58 7.72 0.78
C ALA A 66 4.60 8.80 1.87
N ASP A 67 3.48 9.00 2.59
CA ASP A 67 3.41 9.96 3.70
C ASP A 67 4.36 9.58 4.85
N LYS A 68 4.42 8.29 5.20
CA LYS A 68 5.36 7.79 6.21
C LYS A 68 6.82 8.07 5.81
N ALA A 69 7.22 7.71 4.58
CA ALA A 69 8.57 7.95 4.09
C ALA A 69 8.93 9.44 4.12
N PHE A 70 8.01 10.31 3.71
CA PHE A 70 8.24 11.76 3.76
C PHE A 70 8.39 12.30 5.19
N ARG A 71 7.56 11.83 6.14
CA ARG A 71 7.66 12.24 7.55
C ARG A 71 8.93 11.71 8.20
N ASP A 72 9.28 10.46 7.98
CA ASP A 72 10.50 9.86 8.50
C ASP A 72 11.74 10.57 7.95
N MET A 73 11.75 10.94 6.67
CA MET A 73 12.83 11.75 6.08
C MET A 73 13.06 13.05 6.83
N LYS A 74 11.98 13.76 7.21
CA LYS A 74 12.07 15.03 7.95
C LYS A 74 12.47 14.84 9.41
N VAL A 75 11.88 13.87 10.09
CA VAL A 75 12.10 13.65 11.53
C VAL A 75 13.49 13.06 11.78
N LEU A 76 13.91 12.09 10.96
CA LEU A 76 15.19 11.41 11.10
C LEU A 76 16.34 12.17 10.43
N SER A 77 16.04 13.19 9.61
CA SER A 77 17.03 13.91 8.79
C SER A 77 17.88 12.95 7.93
N GLN A 78 17.24 11.90 7.41
CA GLN A 78 17.89 10.85 6.63
C GLN A 78 17.09 10.54 5.36
N SER A 79 17.77 10.45 4.23
CA SER A 79 17.18 10.05 2.96
C SER A 79 16.45 8.71 3.08
N GLN A 80 15.27 8.62 2.46
CA GLN A 80 14.47 7.40 2.42
C GLN A 80 14.47 6.81 1.01
N SER A 81 14.32 5.50 0.91
CA SER A 81 14.14 4.80 -0.35
C SER A 81 12.91 3.89 -0.28
N MET A 82 12.21 3.75 -1.40
CA MET A 82 11.11 2.80 -1.56
C MET A 82 11.51 1.78 -2.62
N ILE A 83 11.41 0.50 -2.28
CA ILE A 83 11.72 -0.60 -3.19
C ILE A 83 10.41 -1.20 -3.68
N VAL A 84 10.21 -1.20 -5.00
CA VAL A 84 9.02 -1.76 -5.65
C VAL A 84 9.44 -2.99 -6.45
N SER A 85 8.99 -4.17 -6.03
CA SER A 85 9.31 -5.46 -6.65
C SER A 85 8.07 -6.18 -7.16
N GLY A 86 8.28 -7.15 -8.06
CA GLY A 86 7.20 -7.95 -8.66
C GLY A 86 7.48 -8.30 -10.12
N GLU A 87 6.72 -9.25 -10.65
CA GLU A 87 6.82 -9.70 -12.04
C GLU A 87 6.39 -8.60 -13.05
N SER A 88 6.64 -8.85 -14.33
CA SER A 88 6.15 -7.96 -15.39
C SER A 88 4.62 -7.87 -15.34
N GLY A 89 4.06 -6.66 -15.46
CA GLY A 89 2.61 -6.43 -15.37
C GLY A 89 2.02 -6.40 -13.94
N ALA A 90 2.83 -6.63 -12.90
CA ALA A 90 2.35 -6.64 -11.50
C ALA A 90 1.92 -5.26 -10.94
N GLY A 91 2.05 -4.18 -11.71
CA GLY A 91 1.65 -2.83 -11.28
C GLY A 91 2.77 -1.96 -10.68
N LYS A 92 4.05 -2.34 -10.87
CA LYS A 92 5.22 -1.56 -10.40
C LYS A 92 5.24 -0.13 -10.95
N THR A 93 5.06 0.02 -12.26
CA THR A 93 5.03 1.31 -12.95
C THR A 93 3.89 2.18 -12.43
N GLU A 94 2.68 1.62 -12.32
CA GLU A 94 1.51 2.36 -11.81
C GLU A 94 1.67 2.77 -10.34
N SER A 95 2.35 1.96 -9.53
CA SER A 95 2.63 2.30 -8.13
C SER A 95 3.69 3.40 -7.96
N THR A 96 4.46 3.70 -9.00
CA THR A 96 5.57 4.67 -8.98
C THR A 96 5.16 6.04 -9.54
N LYS A 97 4.05 6.12 -10.26
CA LYS A 97 3.47 7.37 -10.78
C LYS A 97 2.86 8.20 -9.64
#